data_AF-A0A8B9T403-F1
#
_entry.id   AF-A0A8B9T403-F1
#
_cell.length_a   1.000
_cell.length_b   1.000
_cell.length_c   1.000
_cell.angle_alpha   90.00
_cell.angle_beta   90.00
_cell.angle_gamma   90.00
#
_symmetry.space_group_name_H-M   'P 1'
#
loop_
_entity.id
_entity.type
_entity.pdbx_description
1 polymer ?
#
loop_
_entity_poly.entity_id
_entity_poly.type
_entity_poly.pdbx_seq_one_letter_code
_entity_poly.pdbx_strand_id
1 'polypeptide(L)'
;MEEDETSQGEPERAEVKARATPEISRKISVSEFHCHCCYDILVNPTTLNCGHSFCRHCLALWWVSSKKNECPECREKWEGFPKVNILLRDVIERLFSDAIEQRKEDIQQNSDVARSLTTFQKYGNDQISTAPNTGRINPRGGGFFSGVLTALTGVAAVNPGKSLFILYALKSSPRLSMLYLYLFDYAEAFLPFIHTICPMQENQYEDIVTKLLDLKHPSWKQWREFIVKYLFVPYQLIAEFAWDWLDVHYWTSRFIIVNAMLHSVLELLTFWRLWSRRELKTIPHRMWRHFWKVSTQGLFVAIFWPFIPQFVCNCLFYWALYFNPIINIDLVVKEVRRLETQVQ
;
A
#
# COMPACT_ATOMS: atom_id res chain seq x y z
N MET A 1 -30.94 -67.25 29.56
CA MET A 1 -31.83 -66.10 29.35
C MET A 1 -31.04 -65.16 28.47
N GLU A 2 -31.03 -65.49 27.18
CA GLU A 2 -32.07 -65.13 26.19
C GLU A 2 -31.74 -63.73 25.67
N GLU A 3 -31.76 -63.42 24.38
CA GLU A 3 -31.58 -64.19 23.15
C GLU A 3 -31.35 -63.10 22.08
N ASP A 4 -30.74 -63.51 20.96
CA ASP A 4 -30.48 -62.73 19.75
C ASP A 4 -31.78 -62.23 19.09
N GLU A 5 -31.78 -61.06 18.44
CA GLU A 5 -32.57 -60.87 17.20
C GLU A 5 -32.18 -59.61 16.42
N THR A 6 -32.17 -59.81 15.10
CA THR A 6 -31.70 -58.97 13.99
C THR A 6 -32.79 -58.05 13.46
N SER A 7 -32.44 -56.91 12.83
CA SER A 7 -33.17 -56.39 11.65
C SER A 7 -32.50 -55.15 11.04
N GLN A 8 -32.41 -55.12 9.71
CA GLN A 8 -31.94 -54.03 8.85
C GLN A 8 -33.08 -53.04 8.54
N GLY A 9 -32.75 -51.75 8.32
CA GLY A 9 -33.65 -50.74 7.76
C GLY A 9 -32.89 -49.49 7.25
N GLU A 10 -33.23 -49.05 6.04
CA GLU A 10 -32.59 -48.05 5.15
C GLU A 10 -32.73 -46.55 5.57
N PRO A 11 -32.14 -45.57 4.83
CA PRO A 11 -31.53 -44.36 5.40
C PRO A 11 -32.48 -43.15 5.49
N GLU A 12 -32.40 -42.40 6.60
CA GLU A 12 -33.10 -41.12 6.73
C GLU A 12 -32.18 -39.94 6.35
N ARG A 13 -32.64 -39.23 5.32
CA ARG A 13 -32.08 -38.02 4.72
C ARG A 13 -32.04 -36.88 5.73
N ALA A 14 -30.93 -36.71 6.44
CA ALA A 14 -30.69 -35.52 7.26
C ALA A 14 -30.18 -34.37 6.39
N GLU A 15 -31.04 -33.36 6.22
CA GLU A 15 -30.71 -32.07 5.63
C GLU A 15 -29.51 -31.44 6.34
N VAL A 16 -28.43 -31.21 5.59
CA VAL A 16 -27.31 -30.38 6.04
C VAL A 16 -27.81 -28.93 6.06
N LYS A 17 -28.31 -28.50 7.22
CA LYS A 17 -28.58 -27.11 7.51
C LYS A 17 -27.25 -26.36 7.46
N ALA A 18 -27.03 -25.64 6.36
CA ALA A 18 -25.88 -24.76 6.17
C ALA A 18 -25.74 -23.86 7.40
N ARG A 19 -24.69 -24.12 8.18
CA ARG A 19 -24.28 -23.30 9.32
C ARG A 19 -23.78 -21.98 8.74
N ALA A 20 -24.63 -20.96 8.74
CA ALA A 20 -24.21 -19.59 8.51
C ALA A 20 -23.10 -19.28 9.53
N THR A 21 -21.90 -19.02 9.02
CA THR A 21 -20.79 -18.45 9.79
C THR A 21 -21.25 -17.11 10.35
N PRO A 22 -21.09 -16.82 11.65
CA PRO A 22 -21.33 -15.47 12.14
C PRO A 22 -20.21 -14.59 11.59
N GLU A 23 -20.57 -13.60 10.77
CA GLU A 23 -19.72 -12.44 10.50
C GLU A 23 -19.44 -11.76 11.85
N ILE A 24 -18.27 -12.04 12.43
CA ILE A 24 -17.79 -11.33 13.61
C ILE A 24 -17.25 -9.98 13.13
N SER A 25 -18.14 -9.06 12.78
CA SER A 25 -17.80 -7.63 12.75
C SER A 25 -17.75 -7.15 14.20
N ARG A 26 -16.61 -7.38 14.87
CA ARG A 26 -16.34 -6.78 16.18
C ARG A 26 -16.09 -5.29 15.95
N LYS A 27 -17.03 -4.45 16.39
CA LYS A 27 -16.80 -3.00 16.50
C LYS A 27 -15.69 -2.78 17.51
N ILE A 28 -14.61 -2.13 17.08
CA ILE A 28 -13.49 -1.78 17.96
C ILE A 28 -13.97 -0.71 18.95
N SER A 29 -13.69 -0.95 20.22
CA SER A 29 -14.09 -0.07 21.31
C SER A 29 -12.96 0.85 21.74
N VAL A 30 -13.29 2.05 22.24
CA VAL A 30 -12.31 3.01 22.81
C VAL A 30 -11.46 2.35 23.92
N SER A 31 -12.07 1.43 24.68
CA SER A 31 -11.43 0.70 25.78
C SER A 31 -10.25 -0.16 25.36
N GLU A 32 -10.18 -0.60 24.11
CA GLU A 32 -9.04 -1.38 23.59
C GLU A 32 -7.75 -0.54 23.50
N PHE A 33 -7.88 0.79 23.52
CA PHE A 33 -6.76 1.72 23.46
C PHE A 33 -6.55 2.49 24.76
N HIS A 34 -7.02 1.97 25.90
CA HIS A 34 -6.79 2.62 27.18
C HIS A 34 -5.34 2.47 27.64
N CYS A 35 -4.78 3.57 28.15
CA CYS A 35 -3.50 3.58 28.81
C CYS A 35 -3.64 3.00 30.22
N HIS A 36 -2.85 1.99 30.55
CA HIS A 36 -2.89 1.33 31.86
C HIS A 36 -2.48 2.23 33.04
N CYS A 37 -1.84 3.38 32.79
CA CYS A 37 -1.48 4.32 33.85
C CYS A 37 -2.61 5.28 34.25
N CYS A 38 -3.47 5.66 33.31
CA CYS A 38 -4.52 6.67 33.54
C CYS A 38 -5.93 6.18 33.18
N TYR A 39 -6.04 4.93 32.73
CA TYR A 39 -7.28 4.22 32.43
C TYR A 39 -8.19 4.88 31.38
N ASP A 40 -7.59 5.61 30.47
CA ASP A 40 -8.28 6.39 29.45
C ASP A 40 -7.48 6.27 28.12
N ILE A 41 -8.08 6.56 26.96
CA ILE A 41 -7.52 6.47 25.59
C ILE A 41 -6.06 6.97 25.38
N LEU A 42 -5.21 6.23 24.69
CA LEU A 42 -3.79 6.60 24.52
C LEU A 42 -3.60 7.92 23.73
N VAL A 43 -2.98 8.93 24.36
CA VAL A 43 -2.52 10.16 23.69
C VAL A 43 -1.00 10.12 23.52
N ASN A 44 -0.55 10.25 22.26
CA ASN A 44 0.86 10.06 21.87
C ASN A 44 1.43 8.75 22.46
N PRO A 45 0.86 7.58 22.09
CA PRO A 45 1.28 6.29 22.62
C PRO A 45 2.78 6.08 22.44
N THR A 46 3.46 5.71 23.53
CA THR A 46 4.88 5.37 23.56
C THR A 46 4.99 3.89 23.90
N THR A 47 5.37 3.08 22.91
CA THR A 47 5.53 1.64 23.05
C THR A 47 6.96 1.32 23.51
N LEU A 48 7.08 0.56 24.58
CA LEU A 48 8.38 0.12 25.12
C LEU A 48 8.85 -1.16 24.41
N ASN A 49 10.13 -1.52 24.58
CA ASN A 49 10.72 -2.77 24.08
C ASN A 49 9.98 -4.04 24.57
N CYS A 50 9.37 -3.98 25.76
CA CYS A 50 8.54 -5.05 26.30
C CYS A 50 7.14 -5.16 25.66
N GLY A 51 6.81 -4.30 24.69
CA GLY A 51 5.54 -4.29 23.96
C GLY A 51 4.40 -3.48 24.60
N HIS A 52 4.51 -3.10 25.87
CA HIS A 52 3.49 -2.27 26.54
C HIS A 52 3.50 -0.82 26.03
N SER A 53 2.32 -0.22 25.88
CA SER A 53 2.13 1.14 25.37
C SER A 53 1.44 2.03 26.39
N PHE A 54 1.97 3.25 26.57
CA PHE A 54 1.43 4.24 27.52
C PHE A 54 1.34 5.62 26.86
N CYS A 55 0.50 6.50 27.39
CA CYS A 55 0.52 7.90 26.95
C CYS A 55 1.91 8.50 27.21
N ARG A 56 2.37 9.39 26.31
CA ARG A 56 3.67 10.06 26.48
C ARG A 56 3.80 10.77 27.83
N HIS A 57 2.73 11.44 28.25
CA HIS A 57 2.69 12.15 29.54
C HIS A 57 2.67 11.20 30.74
N CYS A 58 1.99 10.05 30.65
CA CYS A 58 1.96 9.05 31.71
C CYS A 58 3.34 8.45 31.94
N LEU A 59 4.06 8.11 30.86
CA LEU A 59 5.42 7.62 30.96
C LEU A 59 6.37 8.68 31.54
N ALA A 60 6.19 9.95 31.17
CA ALA A 60 6.96 11.06 31.72
C ALA A 60 6.72 11.24 33.23
N LEU A 61 5.47 11.21 33.68
CA LEU A 61 5.11 11.29 35.10
C LEU A 61 5.70 10.12 35.89
N TRP A 62 5.55 8.90 35.37
CA TRP A 62 6.13 7.70 35.96
C TRP A 62 7.65 7.82 36.12
N TRP A 63 8.36 8.24 35.08
CA TRP A 63 9.80 8.42 35.13
C TRP A 63 10.22 9.54 36.07
N VAL A 64 9.49 10.66 36.09
CA VAL A 64 9.79 11.78 37.00
C VAL A 64 9.67 11.34 38.46
N SER A 65 8.67 10.52 38.79
CA SER A 65 8.43 10.01 40.14
C SER A 65 9.39 8.90 40.55
N SER A 66 9.67 7.94 39.66
CA SER A 66 10.46 6.75 39.99
C SER A 66 11.97 6.93 39.78
N LYS A 67 12.35 7.82 38.84
CA LYS A 67 13.72 7.95 38.29
C LYS A 67 14.27 6.64 37.71
N LYS A 68 13.40 5.71 37.32
CA LYS A 68 13.78 4.39 36.78
C LYS A 68 13.34 4.26 35.32
N ASN A 69 14.19 3.59 34.54
CA ASN A 69 13.86 3.21 33.16
C ASN A 69 13.13 1.88 33.10
N GLU A 70 12.04 1.73 33.86
CA GLU A 70 11.32 0.46 34.03
C GLU A 70 9.85 0.61 33.65
N CYS A 71 9.33 -0.33 32.86
CA CYS A 71 7.94 -0.36 32.44
C CYS A 71 6.98 -0.21 33.65
N PRO A 72 5.99 0.71 33.60
CA PRO A 72 4.98 0.85 34.65
C PRO A 72 4.20 -0.44 34.96
N GLU A 73 4.00 -1.28 33.95
CA GLU A 73 3.22 -2.53 34.03
C GLU A 73 4.09 -3.71 34.48
N CYS A 74 5.07 -4.11 33.64
CA CYS A 74 5.83 -5.35 33.84
C CYS A 74 7.20 -5.16 34.53
N ARG A 75 7.60 -3.92 34.84
CA ARG A 75 8.89 -3.56 35.45
C ARG A 75 10.14 -3.88 34.61
N GLU A 76 9.98 -4.38 33.40
CA GLU A 76 11.09 -4.61 32.48
C GLU A 76 11.80 -3.30 32.14
N LYS A 77 13.14 -3.34 32.11
CA LYS A 77 13.94 -2.15 31.77
C LYS A 77 13.83 -1.85 30.29
N TRP A 78 13.56 -0.60 29.95
CA TRP A 78 13.57 -0.16 28.56
C TRP A 78 14.95 0.33 28.13
N GLU A 79 15.27 0.09 26.86
CA GLU A 79 16.53 0.48 26.25
C GLU A 79 16.39 1.81 25.48
N GLY A 80 17.40 2.68 25.64
CA GLY A 80 17.42 4.00 25.01
C GLY A 80 16.27 4.91 25.46
N PHE A 81 16.04 5.97 24.68
CA PHE A 81 14.93 6.88 24.93
C PHE A 81 13.69 6.47 24.12
N PRO A 82 12.58 6.09 24.78
CA PRO A 82 11.42 5.56 24.09
C PRO A 82 10.72 6.64 23.26
N LYS A 83 10.33 6.29 22.03
CA LYS A 83 9.72 7.20 21.04
C LYS A 83 8.22 6.94 20.92
N VAL A 84 7.50 7.98 20.50
CA VAL A 84 6.08 7.86 20.17
C VAL A 84 5.91 6.90 18.99
N ASN A 85 4.99 5.95 19.13
CA ASN A 85 4.57 5.06 18.06
C ASN A 85 3.61 5.83 17.15
N ILE A 86 4.17 6.36 16.06
CA ILE A 86 3.46 7.20 15.09
C ILE A 86 2.28 6.46 14.47
N LEU A 87 2.46 5.18 14.10
CA LEU A 87 1.38 4.39 13.51
C LEU A 87 0.22 4.23 14.48
N LEU A 88 0.49 3.84 15.73
CA LEU A 88 -0.55 3.66 16.73
C LEU A 88 -1.25 4.98 17.06
N ARG A 89 -0.50 6.09 17.15
CA ARG A 89 -1.09 7.43 17.34
C ARG A 89 -2.05 7.76 16.20
N ASP A 90 -1.59 7.65 14.97
CA ASP A 90 -2.38 8.08 13.82
C ASP A 90 -3.62 7.20 13.61
N VAL A 91 -3.54 5.92 13.97
CA VAL A 91 -4.73 5.05 14.03
C VAL A 91 -5.71 5.59 15.06
N ILE A 92 -5.31 5.73 16.33
CA ILE A 92 -6.19 6.15 17.43
C ILE A 92 -6.82 7.53 17.15
N GLU A 93 -6.03 8.49 16.67
CA GLU A 93 -6.52 9.84 16.33
C GLU A 93 -7.57 9.83 15.23
N ARG A 94 -7.46 8.90 14.28
CA ARG A 94 -8.45 8.74 13.21
C ARG A 94 -9.71 8.04 13.70
N LEU A 95 -9.58 7.00 14.54
CA LEU A 95 -10.72 6.23 15.02
C LEU A 95 -11.58 6.99 16.04
N PHE A 96 -10.92 7.80 16.87
CA PHE A 96 -11.53 8.42 18.04
C PHE A 96 -11.14 9.90 18.15
N SER A 97 -11.27 10.64 17.04
CA SER A 97 -10.91 12.06 16.95
C SER A 97 -11.51 12.89 18.09
N ASP A 98 -12.80 12.75 18.32
CA ASP A 98 -13.54 13.59 19.28
C ASP A 98 -13.06 13.33 20.72
N ALA A 99 -12.83 12.06 21.06
CA ALA A 99 -12.31 11.66 22.37
C ALA A 99 -10.85 12.10 22.57
N ILE A 100 -10.03 12.08 21.52
CA ILE A 100 -8.63 12.50 21.59
C ILE A 100 -8.49 14.02 21.69
N GLU A 101 -9.27 14.79 20.94
CA GLU A 101 -9.15 16.26 20.95
C GLU A 101 -9.53 16.84 22.33
N GLN A 102 -10.67 16.41 22.89
CA GLN A 102 -11.05 16.78 24.26
C GLN A 102 -9.92 16.47 25.25
N ARG A 103 -9.34 15.27 25.13
CA ARG A 103 -8.30 14.85 26.04
C ARG A 103 -6.97 15.58 25.86
N LYS A 104 -6.62 15.97 24.62
CA LYS A 104 -5.43 16.79 24.36
C LYS A 104 -5.55 18.14 25.06
N GLU A 105 -6.75 18.75 25.07
CA GLU A 105 -7.01 19.99 25.78
C GLU A 105 -6.81 19.81 27.30
N ASP A 106 -7.38 18.77 27.90
CA ASP A 106 -7.23 18.47 29.32
C ASP A 106 -5.75 18.27 29.73
N ILE A 107 -4.99 17.57 28.88
CA ILE A 107 -3.56 17.34 29.08
C ILE A 107 -2.76 18.65 28.98
N GLN A 108 -3.10 19.53 28.05
CA GLN A 108 -2.42 20.81 27.84
C GLN A 108 -2.68 21.80 28.98
N GLN A 109 -3.87 21.78 29.57
CA GLN A 109 -4.23 22.64 30.70
C GLN A 109 -3.52 22.23 32.00
N ASN A 110 -3.01 21.00 32.09
CA ASN A 110 -2.32 20.51 33.28
C ASN A 110 -0.83 20.92 33.31
N SER A 111 -0.50 21.91 34.15
CA SER A 111 0.87 22.43 34.30
C SER A 111 1.89 21.39 34.79
N ASP A 112 1.47 20.44 35.62
CA ASP A 112 2.37 19.40 36.15
C ASP A 112 2.73 18.36 35.09
N VAL A 113 1.79 18.07 34.18
CA VAL A 113 2.04 17.25 32.99
C VAL A 113 3.04 17.94 32.07
N ALA A 114 2.85 19.23 31.78
CA ALA A 114 3.75 20.00 30.93
C ALA A 114 5.19 20.04 31.48
N ARG A 115 5.34 20.26 32.79
CA ARG A 115 6.64 20.21 33.49
C ARG A 115 7.29 18.84 33.39
N SER A 116 6.52 17.78 33.61
CA SER A 116 7.03 16.40 33.59
C SER A 116 7.48 16.00 32.18
N LEU A 117 6.70 16.35 31.16
CA LEU A 117 7.05 16.14 29.75
C LEU A 117 8.36 16.83 29.37
N THR A 118 8.53 18.09 29.78
CA THR A 118 9.75 18.87 29.49
C THR A 118 10.97 18.24 30.17
N THR A 119 10.83 17.83 31.43
CA THR A 119 11.90 17.16 32.18
C THR A 119 12.29 15.83 31.54
N PHE A 120 11.30 15.02 31.15
CA PHE A 120 11.52 13.75 30.50
C PHE A 120 12.15 13.92 29.10
N GLN A 121 11.74 14.93 28.35
CA GLN A 121 12.33 15.25 27.05
C GLN A 121 13.79 15.71 27.17
N LYS A 122 14.11 16.53 28.18
CA LYS A 122 15.50 16.95 28.47
C LYS A 122 16.39 15.75 28.75
N TYR A 123 15.94 14.83 29.61
CA TYR A 123 16.64 13.57 29.88
C TYR A 123 16.94 12.77 28.60
N GLY A 124 15.97 12.67 27.68
CA GLY A 124 16.18 12.01 26.38
C GLY A 124 17.21 12.70 25.51
N ASN A 125 17.22 14.04 25.45
CA ASN A 125 18.20 14.82 24.69
C ASN A 125 19.64 14.67 25.25
N ASP A 126 19.77 14.58 26.57
CA ASP A 126 21.06 14.40 27.23
C ASP A 126 21.67 13.03 26.88
N GLN A 127 20.86 11.97 26.79
CA GLN A 127 21.32 10.64 26.35
C GLN A 127 21.88 10.64 24.92
N ILE A 128 21.27 11.41 24.01
CA ILE A 128 21.72 11.53 22.61
C ILE A 128 23.07 12.25 22.54
N SER A 129 23.30 13.22 23.42
CA SER A 129 24.53 14.02 23.44
C SER A 129 25.75 13.26 23.98
N THR A 130 25.52 12.19 24.76
CA THR A 130 26.58 11.33 25.34
C THR A 130 26.94 10.11 24.50
N ALA A 131 26.28 9.87 23.36
CA ALA A 131 26.64 8.78 22.47
C ALA A 131 27.98 9.08 21.74
N PRO A 132 28.91 8.11 21.63
CA PRO A 132 30.16 8.32 20.90
C PRO A 132 29.86 8.69 19.45
N ASN A 133 30.55 9.73 18.96
CA ASN A 133 30.48 10.22 17.57
C ASN A 133 30.96 9.15 16.59
N THR A 134 30.10 8.19 16.23
CA THR A 134 30.25 7.41 15.00
C THR A 134 29.76 8.26 13.84
N GLY A 135 30.70 8.97 13.21
CA GLY A 135 30.61 9.42 11.82
C GLY A 135 29.36 10.22 11.44
N ARG A 136 29.27 11.46 11.92
CA ARG A 136 28.31 12.45 11.41
C ARG A 136 28.73 12.85 9.99
N ILE A 137 28.21 12.16 8.98
CA ILE A 137 28.32 12.60 7.58
C ILE A 137 27.45 13.85 7.43
N ASN A 138 28.08 14.98 7.14
CA ASN A 138 27.43 16.26 6.86
C ASN A 138 26.47 16.14 5.66
N PRO A 139 25.17 16.45 5.79
CA PRO A 139 24.25 16.52 4.66
C PRO A 139 24.29 17.94 4.08
N ARG A 140 25.44 18.34 3.54
CA ARG A 140 25.56 19.56 2.72
C ARG A 140 26.43 19.25 1.52
N GLY A 141 25.77 18.80 0.45
CA GLY A 141 26.34 18.78 -0.90
C GLY A 141 26.38 17.42 -1.59
N GLY A 142 25.53 17.25 -2.59
CA GLY A 142 25.93 16.68 -3.88
C GLY A 142 25.86 15.17 -4.06
N GLY A 143 24.74 14.69 -4.63
CA GLY A 143 24.68 13.41 -5.32
C GLY A 143 23.26 13.00 -5.69
N PHE A 144 22.86 13.25 -6.94
CA PHE A 144 21.56 12.90 -7.55
C PHE A 144 21.13 11.42 -7.34
N PHE A 145 22.06 10.54 -6.97
CA PHE A 145 21.83 9.10 -6.78
C PHE A 145 21.88 8.62 -5.32
N SER A 146 22.33 9.44 -4.36
CA SER A 146 22.56 8.98 -2.97
C SER A 146 21.27 8.98 -2.13
N GLY A 147 20.44 10.02 -2.23
CA GLY A 147 19.17 10.08 -1.49
C GLY A 147 18.10 9.09 -2.02
N VAL A 148 18.12 8.82 -3.33
CA VAL A 148 17.19 7.92 -4.01
C VAL A 148 17.47 6.47 -3.61
N LEU A 149 18.74 6.07 -3.52
CA LEU A 149 19.12 4.70 -3.15
C LEU A 149 18.84 4.38 -1.68
N THR A 150 19.06 5.32 -0.76
CA THR A 150 18.82 5.12 0.67
C THR A 150 17.33 5.20 1.05
N ALA A 151 16.53 6.00 0.33
CA ALA A 151 15.09 6.01 0.49
C ALA A 151 14.42 4.75 -0.11
N LEU A 152 14.99 4.19 -1.19
CA LEU A 152 14.38 3.06 -1.90
C LEU A 152 14.83 1.68 -1.43
N THR A 153 16.00 1.52 -0.79
CA THR A 153 16.31 0.26 -0.09
C THR A 153 15.45 0.08 1.15
N GLY A 154 15.02 1.17 1.80
CA GLY A 154 14.07 1.13 2.92
C GLY A 154 12.62 0.87 2.49
N VAL A 155 12.17 1.45 1.38
CA VAL A 155 10.76 1.33 0.92
C VAL A 155 10.52 0.08 0.05
N ALA A 156 11.49 -0.33 -0.78
CA ALA A 156 11.39 -1.58 -1.54
C ALA A 156 11.48 -2.83 -0.63
N ALA A 157 12.07 -2.70 0.56
CA ALA A 157 12.08 -3.75 1.58
C ALA A 157 10.72 -3.90 2.29
N VAL A 158 9.83 -2.91 2.21
CA VAL A 158 8.55 -2.90 2.94
C VAL A 158 7.37 -3.39 2.09
N ASN A 159 7.45 -3.38 0.74
CA ASN A 159 6.40 -3.96 -0.13
C ASN A 159 6.94 -4.37 -1.51
N PRO A 160 7.41 -5.62 -1.71
CA PRO A 160 7.96 -6.09 -2.99
C PRO A 160 6.96 -6.04 -4.17
N GLY A 161 5.64 -6.03 -3.93
CA GLY A 161 4.60 -5.97 -4.96
C GLY A 161 4.45 -4.62 -5.67
N LYS A 162 4.78 -3.50 -5.01
CA LYS A 162 4.56 -2.14 -5.55
C LYS A 162 5.48 -1.81 -6.73
N SER A 163 6.73 -2.29 -6.68
CA SER A 163 7.69 -2.13 -7.78
C SER A 163 7.39 -3.05 -8.97
N LEU A 164 6.74 -4.19 -8.71
CA LEU A 164 6.34 -5.16 -9.74
C LEU A 164 5.22 -4.61 -10.63
N PHE A 165 4.23 -3.92 -10.03
CA PHE A 165 3.21 -3.17 -10.79
C PHE A 165 3.86 -2.20 -11.75
N ILE A 166 4.82 -1.39 -11.30
CA ILE A 166 5.44 -0.36 -12.16
C ILE A 166 6.30 -1.02 -13.26
N LEU A 167 7.03 -2.10 -12.95
CA LEU A 167 7.80 -2.86 -13.95
C LEU A 167 6.91 -3.42 -15.08
N TYR A 168 5.74 -3.96 -14.73
CA TYR A 168 4.80 -4.54 -15.68
C TYR A 168 3.87 -3.50 -16.33
N ALA A 169 3.50 -2.42 -15.64
CA ALA A 169 2.75 -1.30 -16.21
C ALA A 169 3.54 -0.61 -17.34
N LEU A 170 4.86 -0.57 -17.22
CA LEU A 170 5.78 -0.10 -18.26
C LEU A 170 5.99 -1.13 -19.38
N LYS A 171 5.61 -2.40 -19.18
CA LYS A 171 5.75 -3.48 -20.17
C LYS A 171 4.51 -3.52 -21.04
N SER A 172 4.56 -2.85 -22.19
CA SER A 172 3.75 -2.95 -23.44
C SER A 172 2.23 -3.27 -23.42
N SER A 173 1.67 -4.03 -22.46
CA SER A 173 0.27 -4.40 -22.33
C SER A 173 -0.24 -4.18 -20.89
N PRO A 174 -0.84 -3.02 -20.57
CA PRO A 174 -1.32 -2.70 -19.23
C PRO A 174 -2.44 -3.64 -18.76
N ARG A 175 -3.26 -4.13 -19.70
CA ARG A 175 -4.35 -5.08 -19.43
C ARG A 175 -3.86 -6.40 -18.86
N LEU A 176 -2.78 -6.93 -19.44
CA LEU A 176 -2.21 -8.18 -18.97
C LEU A 176 -1.50 -7.99 -17.63
N SER A 177 -0.82 -6.85 -17.45
CA SER A 177 -0.19 -6.47 -16.19
C SER A 177 -1.18 -6.41 -15.04
N MET A 178 -2.33 -5.74 -15.23
CA MET A 178 -3.42 -5.71 -14.24
C MET A 178 -4.04 -7.10 -14.00
N LEU A 179 -4.15 -7.94 -15.04
CA LEU A 179 -4.62 -9.33 -14.90
C LEU A 179 -3.66 -10.18 -14.07
N TYR A 180 -2.35 -10.05 -14.28
CA TYR A 180 -1.35 -10.74 -13.46
C TYR A 180 -1.42 -10.31 -12.00
N LEU A 181 -1.62 -9.02 -11.72
CA LEU A 181 -1.81 -8.57 -10.34
C LEU A 181 -3.04 -9.21 -9.71
N TYR A 182 -4.17 -9.24 -10.43
CA TYR A 182 -5.38 -9.89 -9.93
C TYR A 182 -5.16 -11.37 -9.58
N LEU A 183 -4.37 -12.09 -10.39
CA LEU A 183 -4.16 -13.54 -10.23
C LEU A 183 -3.07 -13.89 -9.22
N PHE A 184 -1.99 -13.12 -9.15
CA PHE A 184 -0.78 -13.49 -8.40
C PHE A 184 -0.48 -12.58 -7.21
N ASP A 185 -1.04 -11.37 -7.17
CA ASP A 185 -0.74 -10.37 -6.13
C ASP A 185 -1.99 -9.52 -5.79
N TYR A 186 -3.09 -10.21 -5.44
CA TYR A 186 -4.39 -9.59 -5.28
C TYR A 186 -4.43 -8.61 -4.08
N ALA A 187 -4.04 -9.09 -2.90
CA ALA A 187 -4.20 -8.35 -1.65
C ALA A 187 -3.23 -7.15 -1.55
N GLU A 188 -1.97 -7.32 -1.93
CA GLU A 188 -0.92 -6.32 -1.71
C GLU A 188 -0.82 -5.28 -2.83
N ALA A 189 -1.16 -5.67 -4.06
CA ALA A 189 -1.00 -4.80 -5.23
C ALA A 189 -2.32 -4.46 -5.93
N PHE A 190 -3.12 -5.46 -6.31
CA PHE A 190 -4.34 -5.21 -7.08
C PHE A 190 -5.41 -4.46 -6.28
N LEU A 191 -5.57 -4.80 -5.01
CA LEU A 191 -6.63 -4.25 -4.18
C LEU A 191 -6.39 -2.77 -3.80
N PRO A 192 -5.18 -2.36 -3.35
CA PRO A 192 -4.86 -0.94 -3.23
C PRO A 192 -5.02 -0.20 -4.56
N PHE A 193 -4.61 -0.80 -5.67
CA PHE A 193 -4.73 -0.20 -7.01
C PHE A 193 -6.19 0.12 -7.38
N ILE A 194 -7.11 -0.83 -7.23
CA ILE A 194 -8.54 -0.60 -7.55
C ILE A 194 -9.19 0.42 -6.60
N HIS A 195 -8.80 0.46 -5.33
CA HIS A 195 -9.29 1.47 -4.39
C HIS A 195 -8.81 2.89 -4.71
N THR A 196 -7.58 3.03 -5.22
CA THR A 196 -7.01 4.30 -5.65
C THR A 196 -7.70 4.83 -6.92
N ILE A 197 -7.81 4.02 -7.97
CA ILE A 197 -8.34 4.45 -9.28
C ILE A 197 -9.87 4.49 -9.37
N CYS A 198 -10.56 3.80 -8.47
CA CYS A 198 -12.03 3.75 -8.38
C CYS A 198 -12.43 3.96 -6.91
N PRO A 199 -12.34 5.19 -6.39
CA PRO A 199 -12.71 5.48 -5.02
C PRO A 199 -14.21 5.25 -4.80
N MET A 200 -14.59 4.68 -3.65
CA MET A 200 -16.00 4.69 -3.25
C MET A 200 -16.40 6.11 -2.86
N GLN A 201 -17.56 6.56 -3.33
CA GLN A 201 -18.21 7.75 -2.77
C GLN A 201 -18.50 7.48 -1.30
N GLU A 202 -17.77 8.16 -0.41
CA GLU A 202 -17.87 7.97 1.04
C GLU A 202 -19.26 8.40 1.52
N ASN A 203 -20.00 7.45 2.12
CA ASN A 203 -20.97 7.82 3.14
C ASN A 203 -20.17 8.19 4.39
N GLN A 204 -20.48 9.35 4.97
CA GLN A 204 -19.68 10.09 5.94
C GLN A 204 -19.47 9.42 7.33
N TYR A 205 -19.71 8.12 7.45
CA TYR A 205 -19.70 7.36 8.71
C TYR A 205 -19.33 5.88 8.49
N GLU A 206 -18.25 5.57 7.76
CA GLU A 206 -17.71 4.21 7.72
C GLU A 206 -16.35 4.15 8.43
N ASP A 207 -16.29 3.29 9.44
CA ASP A 207 -15.28 3.18 10.49
C ASP A 207 -13.86 3.01 9.92
N ILE A 208 -12.97 3.93 10.30
CA ILE A 208 -11.60 4.03 9.77
C ILE A 208 -10.76 2.80 10.18
N VAL A 209 -11.22 2.05 11.19
CA VAL A 209 -10.68 0.73 11.52
C VAL A 209 -10.82 -0.21 10.35
N THR A 210 -12.00 -0.22 9.72
CA THR A 210 -12.30 -1.11 8.60
C THR A 210 -11.43 -0.77 7.39
N LYS A 211 -11.00 0.49 7.22
CA LYS A 211 -10.01 0.88 6.20
C LYS A 211 -8.58 0.44 6.51
N LEU A 212 -8.23 0.25 7.79
CA LEU A 212 -6.87 -0.11 8.24
C LEU A 212 -6.68 -1.61 8.45
N LEU A 213 -7.74 -2.34 8.82
CA LEU A 213 -7.68 -3.76 9.17
C LEU A 213 -8.34 -4.68 8.12
N ASP A 214 -9.23 -4.16 7.27
CA ASP A 214 -9.82 -4.96 6.20
C ASP A 214 -9.58 -4.31 4.84
N LEU A 215 -8.79 -4.99 4.03
CA LEU A 215 -8.82 -4.92 2.57
C LEU A 215 -10.22 -5.36 2.09
N LYS A 216 -11.24 -4.52 2.32
CA LYS A 216 -12.64 -4.77 1.94
C LYS A 216 -12.66 -5.04 0.44
N HIS A 217 -13.18 -6.19 0.03
CA HIS A 217 -13.31 -6.51 -1.38
C HIS A 217 -14.01 -5.36 -2.13
N PRO A 218 -13.60 -5.07 -3.38
CA PRO A 218 -14.13 -3.94 -4.11
C PRO A 218 -15.63 -4.10 -4.28
N SER A 219 -16.38 -3.02 -4.05
CA SER A 219 -17.82 -3.04 -4.27
C SER A 219 -18.14 -3.30 -5.74
N TRP A 220 -19.35 -3.79 -6.02
CA TRP A 220 -19.78 -4.02 -7.40
C TRP A 220 -19.73 -2.75 -8.27
N LYS A 221 -19.95 -1.58 -7.66
CA LYS A 221 -19.81 -0.28 -8.35
C LYS A 221 -18.37 -0.02 -8.78
N GLN A 222 -17.40 -0.25 -7.89
CA GLN A 222 -15.98 -0.10 -8.20
C GLN A 222 -15.53 -1.10 -9.26
N TRP A 223 -15.97 -2.36 -9.16
CA TRP A 223 -15.71 -3.37 -10.19
C TRP A 223 -16.26 -2.96 -11.55
N ARG A 224 -17.48 -2.42 -11.59
CA ARG A 224 -18.08 -1.95 -12.85
C ARG A 224 -17.28 -0.81 -13.46
N GLU A 225 -16.89 0.19 -12.66
CA GLU A 225 -16.07 1.31 -13.14
C GLU A 225 -14.69 0.83 -13.63
N PHE A 226 -14.04 -0.02 -12.83
CA PHE A 226 -12.76 -0.62 -13.17
C PHE A 226 -12.82 -1.40 -14.48
N ILE A 227 -13.81 -2.27 -14.67
CA ILE A 227 -13.96 -3.09 -15.89
C ILE A 227 -14.15 -2.20 -17.12
N VAL A 228 -14.96 -1.14 -17.02
CA VAL A 228 -15.14 -0.18 -18.12
C VAL A 228 -13.81 0.50 -18.46
N LYS A 229 -13.10 1.05 -17.47
CA LYS A 229 -11.80 1.69 -17.70
C LYS A 229 -10.74 0.70 -18.22
N TYR A 230 -10.73 -0.54 -17.72
CA TYR A 230 -9.83 -1.63 -18.12
C TYR A 230 -10.00 -2.02 -19.60
N LEU A 231 -11.24 -2.06 -20.09
CA LEU A 231 -11.55 -2.45 -21.47
C LEU A 231 -11.18 -1.35 -22.47
N PHE A 232 -11.56 -0.10 -22.18
CA PHE A 232 -11.47 1.00 -23.15
C PHE A 232 -10.24 1.88 -22.99
N VAL A 233 -9.76 2.11 -21.76
CA VAL A 233 -8.70 3.08 -21.46
C VAL A 233 -7.71 2.56 -20.40
N PRO A 234 -7.07 1.41 -20.61
CA PRO A 234 -6.24 0.77 -19.58
C PRO A 234 -4.98 1.58 -19.21
N TYR A 235 -4.49 2.43 -20.10
CA TYR A 235 -3.36 3.33 -19.81
C TYR A 235 -3.77 4.53 -18.94
N GLN A 236 -5.03 4.96 -19.03
CA GLN A 236 -5.57 6.02 -18.17
C GLN A 236 -5.56 5.57 -16.70
N LEU A 237 -5.89 4.30 -16.43
CA LEU A 237 -5.82 3.73 -15.08
C LEU A 237 -4.42 3.82 -14.47
N ILE A 238 -3.39 3.55 -15.28
CA ILE A 238 -2.00 3.66 -14.82
C ILE A 238 -1.62 5.11 -14.57
N ALA A 239 -2.09 6.05 -15.41
CA ALA A 239 -1.84 7.47 -15.23
C ALA A 239 -2.52 8.02 -13.97
N GLU A 240 -3.79 7.67 -13.72
CA GLU A 240 -4.54 8.04 -12.51
C GLU A 240 -3.84 7.52 -11.26
N PHE A 241 -3.44 6.24 -11.26
CA PHE A 241 -2.69 5.68 -10.14
C PHE A 241 -1.35 6.41 -9.91
N ALA A 242 -0.60 6.71 -10.97
CA ALA A 242 0.67 7.43 -10.85
C ALA A 242 0.48 8.88 -10.37
N TRP A 243 -0.63 9.50 -10.72
CA TRP A 243 -0.99 10.86 -10.32
C TRP A 243 -1.19 10.97 -8.80
N ASP A 244 -1.87 10.02 -8.18
CA ASP A 244 -2.07 10.01 -6.71
C ASP A 244 -0.77 9.86 -5.91
N TRP A 245 0.29 9.35 -6.56
CA TRP A 245 1.61 9.19 -5.95
C TRP A 245 2.58 10.33 -6.28
N LEU A 246 2.13 11.39 -6.95
CA LEU A 246 2.99 12.49 -7.41
C LEU A 246 3.74 13.18 -6.25
N ASP A 247 3.08 13.35 -5.10
CA ASP A 247 3.66 14.01 -3.92
C ASP A 247 4.77 13.19 -3.26
N VAL A 248 4.68 11.87 -3.38
CA VAL A 248 5.65 10.92 -2.79
C VAL A 248 6.78 10.61 -3.78
N HIS A 249 6.45 10.48 -5.07
CA HIS A 249 7.34 9.99 -6.12
C HIS A 249 7.32 10.87 -7.37
N TYR A 250 7.54 12.17 -7.17
CA TYR A 250 7.44 13.23 -8.20
C TYR A 250 8.00 12.87 -9.58
N TRP A 251 9.27 12.47 -9.67
CA TRP A 251 9.90 12.18 -10.96
C TRP A 251 9.39 10.88 -11.58
N THR A 252 9.35 9.80 -10.80
CA THR A 252 8.88 8.48 -11.26
C THR A 252 7.44 8.54 -11.79
N SER A 253 6.54 9.16 -11.03
CA SER A 253 5.14 9.33 -11.43
C SER A 253 5.00 10.07 -12.76
N ARG A 254 5.78 11.14 -12.98
CA ARG A 254 5.77 11.88 -14.26
C ARG A 254 6.22 11.05 -15.45
N PHE A 255 7.28 10.26 -15.29
CA PHE A 255 7.74 9.37 -16.37
C PHE A 255 6.68 8.32 -16.71
N ILE A 256 6.00 7.76 -15.71
CA ILE A 256 4.91 6.80 -15.90
C ILE A 256 3.72 7.45 -16.61
N ILE A 257 3.29 8.64 -16.17
CA ILE A 257 2.19 9.38 -16.78
C ILE A 257 2.49 9.68 -18.25
N VAL A 258 3.68 10.21 -18.56
CA VAL A 258 4.10 10.49 -19.95
C VAL A 258 4.11 9.21 -20.79
N ASN A 259 4.66 8.12 -20.25
CA ASN A 259 4.69 6.85 -20.96
C ASN A 259 3.28 6.30 -21.24
N ALA A 260 2.37 6.40 -20.27
CA ALA A 260 0.98 5.99 -20.42
C ALA A 260 0.28 6.82 -21.50
N MET A 261 0.46 8.15 -21.51
CA MET A 261 -0.09 9.03 -22.54
C MET A 261 0.42 8.67 -23.94
N LEU A 262 1.72 8.42 -24.10
CA LEU A 262 2.30 8.02 -25.39
C LEU A 262 1.70 6.71 -25.90
N HIS A 263 1.53 5.72 -25.02
CA HIS A 263 0.89 4.46 -25.39
C HIS A 263 -0.59 4.62 -25.74
N SER A 264 -1.34 5.46 -25.03
CA SER A 264 -2.73 5.81 -25.41
C SER A 264 -2.80 6.39 -26.83
N VAL A 265 -1.87 7.28 -27.18
CA VAL A 265 -1.78 7.84 -28.54
C VAL A 265 -1.46 6.74 -29.55
N LEU A 266 -0.48 5.87 -29.29
CA LEU A 266 -0.14 4.78 -30.21
C LEU A 266 -1.30 3.81 -30.45
N GLU A 267 -2.08 3.47 -29.41
CA GLU A 267 -3.28 2.65 -29.56
C GLU A 267 -4.34 3.34 -30.41
N LEU A 268 -4.58 4.64 -30.19
CA LEU A 268 -5.52 5.42 -30.97
C LEU A 268 -5.11 5.50 -32.45
N LEU A 269 -3.83 5.77 -32.74
CA LEU A 269 -3.30 5.81 -34.11
C LEU A 269 -3.41 4.44 -34.80
N THR A 270 -3.14 3.36 -34.06
CA THR A 270 -3.27 1.99 -34.57
C THR A 270 -4.73 1.64 -34.87
N PHE A 271 -5.65 1.99 -33.96
CA PHE A 271 -7.09 1.79 -34.14
C PHE A 271 -7.60 2.59 -35.34
N TRP A 272 -7.25 3.88 -35.43
CA TRP A 272 -7.62 4.76 -36.54
C TRP A 272 -7.18 4.18 -37.89
N ARG A 273 -5.94 3.67 -37.97
CA ARG A 273 -5.42 3.03 -39.19
C ARG A 273 -6.22 1.80 -39.58
N LEU A 274 -6.51 0.90 -38.63
CA LEU A 274 -7.27 -0.33 -38.89
C LEU A 274 -8.71 -0.02 -39.30
N TRP A 275 -9.31 1.00 -38.68
CA TRP A 275 -10.64 1.51 -39.01
C TRP A 275 -10.66 2.08 -40.43
N SER A 276 -9.70 2.96 -40.76
CA SER A 276 -9.58 3.58 -42.08
C SER A 276 -9.38 2.55 -43.20
N ARG A 277 -8.71 1.43 -42.92
CA ARG A 277 -8.45 0.36 -43.91
C ARG A 277 -9.53 -0.72 -43.96
N ARG A 278 -10.60 -0.61 -43.13
CA ARG A 278 -11.66 -1.64 -42.98
C ARG A 278 -11.14 -3.05 -42.67
N GLU A 279 -9.96 -3.16 -42.07
CA GLU A 279 -9.33 -4.44 -41.70
C GLU A 279 -9.82 -4.98 -40.34
N LEU A 280 -10.96 -4.48 -39.84
CA LEU A 280 -11.51 -4.79 -38.52
C LEU A 280 -11.72 -6.30 -38.29
N LYS A 281 -11.99 -7.06 -39.35
CA LYS A 281 -12.16 -8.51 -39.28
C LYS A 281 -10.89 -9.26 -38.86
N THR A 282 -9.70 -8.67 -39.04
CA THR A 282 -8.41 -9.27 -38.64
C THR A 282 -8.03 -9.00 -37.19
N ILE A 283 -8.75 -8.09 -36.52
CA ILE A 283 -8.47 -7.66 -35.14
C ILE A 283 -8.50 -8.82 -34.16
N PRO A 284 -9.54 -9.70 -34.13
CA PRO A 284 -9.60 -10.78 -33.15
C PRO A 284 -8.39 -11.70 -33.21
N HIS A 285 -7.96 -12.11 -34.41
CA HIS A 285 -6.80 -12.98 -34.61
C HIS A 285 -5.49 -12.30 -34.20
N ARG A 286 -5.33 -11.02 -34.56
CA ARG A 286 -4.14 -10.24 -34.20
C ARG A 286 -4.05 -10.03 -32.69
N MET A 287 -5.15 -9.66 -32.04
CA MET A 287 -5.24 -9.53 -30.59
C MET A 287 -4.94 -10.87 -29.89
N TRP A 288 -5.47 -11.98 -30.38
CA TRP A 288 -5.20 -13.31 -29.84
C TRP A 288 -3.71 -13.69 -29.91
N ARG A 289 -3.06 -13.43 -31.05
CA ARG A 289 -1.62 -13.66 -31.20
C ARG A 289 -0.80 -12.78 -30.27
N HIS A 290 -1.15 -11.50 -30.13
CA HIS A 290 -0.52 -10.58 -29.19
C HIS A 290 -0.71 -11.05 -27.74
N PHE A 291 -1.93 -11.45 -27.36
CA PHE A 291 -2.25 -11.97 -26.04
C PHE A 291 -1.35 -13.15 -25.69
N TRP A 292 -1.28 -14.18 -26.55
CA TRP A 292 -0.43 -15.34 -26.31
C TRP A 292 1.05 -14.99 -26.22
N LYS A 293 1.56 -14.14 -27.12
CA LYS A 293 2.96 -13.72 -27.10
C LYS A 293 3.33 -13.02 -25.78
N VAL A 294 2.49 -12.12 -25.30
CA VAL A 294 2.76 -11.38 -24.07
C VAL A 294 2.51 -12.27 -22.84
N SER A 295 1.53 -13.17 -22.90
CA SER A 295 1.22 -14.14 -21.84
C SER A 295 2.37 -15.14 -21.63
N THR A 296 2.94 -15.72 -22.69
CA THR A 296 4.09 -16.62 -22.55
C THR A 296 5.32 -15.90 -22.00
N GLN A 297 5.58 -14.66 -22.44
CA GLN A 297 6.63 -13.81 -21.88
C GLN A 297 6.36 -13.40 -20.43
N GLY A 298 5.10 -13.19 -20.06
CA GLY A 298 4.68 -12.84 -18.70
C GLY A 298 4.85 -14.01 -17.75
N LEU A 299 4.41 -15.20 -18.15
CA LEU A 299 4.55 -16.45 -17.42
C LEU A 299 6.01 -16.85 -17.25
N PHE A 300 6.83 -16.72 -18.30
CA PHE A 300 8.27 -16.97 -18.21
C PHE A 300 8.92 -16.09 -17.14
N VAL A 301 8.65 -14.78 -17.17
CA VAL A 301 9.17 -13.88 -16.13
C VAL A 301 8.66 -14.29 -14.75
N ALA A 302 7.34 -14.54 -14.58
CA ALA A 302 6.78 -14.94 -13.29
C ALA A 302 7.42 -16.21 -12.69
N ILE A 303 7.74 -17.21 -13.52
CA ILE A 303 8.38 -18.46 -13.08
C ILE A 303 9.84 -18.25 -12.68
N PHE A 304 10.60 -17.48 -13.47
CA PHE A 304 12.04 -17.32 -13.25
C PHE A 304 12.40 -16.15 -12.32
N TRP A 305 11.45 -15.24 -12.08
CA TRP A 305 11.62 -14.05 -11.24
C TRP A 305 12.17 -14.33 -9.83
N PRO A 306 11.73 -15.38 -9.09
CA PRO A 306 12.25 -15.67 -7.75
C PRO A 306 13.76 -15.97 -7.73
N PHE A 307 14.35 -16.32 -8.87
CA PHE A 307 15.76 -16.64 -9.02
C PHE A 307 16.60 -15.44 -9.51
N ILE A 308 15.97 -14.32 -9.87
CA ILE A 308 16.67 -13.14 -10.35
C ILE A 308 17.13 -12.31 -9.14
N PRO A 309 18.43 -11.99 -9.01
CA PRO A 309 18.91 -11.15 -7.93
C PRO A 309 18.25 -9.77 -7.93
N GLN A 310 17.90 -9.25 -6.75
CA GLN A 310 17.18 -7.99 -6.60
C GLN A 310 17.86 -6.79 -7.30
N PHE A 311 19.19 -6.76 -7.33
CA PHE A 311 19.92 -5.69 -8.03
C PHE A 311 19.65 -5.70 -9.54
N VAL A 312 19.53 -6.88 -10.16
CA VAL A 312 19.22 -7.04 -11.59
C VAL A 312 17.79 -6.56 -11.86
N CYS A 313 16.84 -6.93 -11.00
CA CYS A 313 15.46 -6.45 -11.07
C CYS A 313 15.38 -4.92 -11.02
N ASN A 314 16.12 -4.29 -10.10
CA ASN A 314 16.19 -2.84 -9.99
C ASN A 314 16.82 -2.21 -11.24
N CYS A 315 17.91 -2.76 -11.78
CA CYS A 315 18.53 -2.26 -13.01
C CYS A 315 17.56 -2.32 -14.20
N LEU A 316 16.88 -3.45 -14.40
CA LEU A 316 15.89 -3.63 -15.46
C LEU A 316 14.70 -2.66 -15.30
N PHE A 317 14.26 -2.46 -14.06
CA PHE A 317 13.20 -1.53 -13.72
C PHE A 317 13.52 -0.10 -14.14
N TYR A 318 14.65 0.44 -13.68
CA TYR A 318 15.03 1.81 -14.01
C TYR A 318 15.34 1.97 -15.49
N TRP A 319 15.95 0.95 -16.10
CA TRP A 319 16.16 0.96 -17.54
C TRP A 319 14.82 1.09 -18.29
N ALA A 320 13.83 0.25 -17.95
CA ALA A 320 12.51 0.35 -18.56
C ALA A 320 11.82 1.69 -18.28
N LEU A 321 11.88 2.20 -17.04
CA LEU A 321 11.25 3.45 -16.63
C LEU A 321 11.77 4.67 -17.40
N TYR A 322 13.10 4.77 -17.58
CA TYR A 322 13.71 5.94 -18.21
C TYR A 322 13.84 5.83 -19.73
N PHE A 323 14.08 4.64 -20.28
CA PHE A 323 14.27 4.47 -21.72
C PHE A 323 12.97 4.22 -22.48
N ASN A 324 11.94 3.58 -21.90
CA ASN A 324 10.68 3.32 -22.62
C ASN A 324 9.98 4.61 -23.12
N PRO A 325 9.85 5.69 -22.33
CA PRO A 325 9.23 6.92 -22.83
C PRO A 325 9.97 7.49 -24.04
N ILE A 326 11.30 7.45 -24.04
CA ILE A 326 12.13 7.96 -25.15
C ILE A 326 11.89 7.14 -26.42
N ILE A 327 11.90 5.80 -26.30
CA ILE A 327 11.62 4.89 -27.41
C ILE A 327 10.20 5.12 -27.95
N ASN A 328 9.23 5.30 -27.05
CA ASN A 328 7.83 5.49 -27.42
C ASN A 328 7.57 6.84 -28.10
N ILE A 329 8.29 7.92 -27.73
CA ILE A 329 8.23 9.20 -28.45
C ILE A 329 8.64 9.01 -29.91
N ASP A 330 9.77 8.34 -30.16
CA ASP A 330 10.23 8.07 -31.53
C ASP A 330 9.21 7.24 -32.33
N LEU A 331 8.58 6.25 -31.69
CA LEU A 331 7.50 5.46 -32.32
C LEU A 331 6.28 6.31 -32.65
N VAL A 332 5.83 7.18 -31.74
CA VAL A 332 4.70 8.09 -31.98
C VAL A 332 5.01 9.02 -33.17
N VAL A 333 6.19 9.64 -33.17
CA VAL A 333 6.63 10.54 -34.25
C VAL A 333 6.65 9.79 -35.59
N LYS A 334 7.19 8.57 -35.63
CA LYS A 334 7.21 7.73 -36.83
C LYS A 334 5.80 7.41 -37.34
N GLU A 335 4.86 7.11 -36.44
CA GLU A 335 3.50 6.76 -36.86
C GLU A 335 2.66 7.97 -37.26
N VAL A 336 2.84 9.12 -36.63
CA VAL A 336 2.22 10.39 -37.05
C VAL A 336 2.69 10.77 -38.46
N ARG A 337 4.01 10.74 -38.71
CA ARG A 337 4.57 11.05 -40.05
C ARG A 337 4.01 10.12 -41.13
N ARG A 338 3.85 8.83 -40.83
CA ARG A 338 3.28 7.86 -41.78
C ARG A 338 1.81 8.13 -42.10
N LEU A 339 1.03 8.63 -41.14
CA LEU A 339 -0.37 8.99 -41.38
C LEU A 339 -0.46 10.22 -42.28
N GLU A 340 0.38 11.23 -42.07
CA GLU A 340 0.45 12.41 -42.95
C GLU A 340 0.72 12.02 -44.40
N THR A 341 1.65 11.08 -44.64
CA THR A 341 1.96 10.58 -45.99
C THR A 341 0.86 9.72 -46.63
N GLN A 342 -0.16 9.27 -45.88
CA GLN A 342 -1.30 8.48 -46.40
C GLN A 342 -2.55 9.33 -46.66
N VAL A 343 -2.58 10.57 -46.19
CA VAL A 343 -3.69 11.52 -46.34
C VAL A 343 -3.48 12.45 -47.54
N GLN A 344 -2.22 12.63 -47.97
CA GLN A 344 -1.85 13.19 -49.27
C GLN A 344 -1.95 12.12 -50.35
#